data_AF-A0A4Y7JEE6-F1
#
_entry.id   AF-A0A4Y7JEE6-F1
#
_cell.length_a   1.000
_cell.length_b   1.000
_cell.length_c   1.000
_cell.angle_alpha   90.00
_cell.angle_beta   90.00
_cell.angle_gamma   90.00
#
_symmetry.space_group_name_H-M   'P 1'
#
loop_
_entity.id
_entity.type
_entity.pdbx_description
1 polymer ?
#
loop_
_entity_poly.entity_id
_entity_poly.type
_entity_poly.pdbx_seq_one_letter_code
_entity_poly.pdbx_strand_id
1 'polypeptide(L)'
;MATALKTTLFLQPKKSHNHTNGFYWYYPTVGLSETFSKLKKQGKVAFIPYITAGDPDLSTTAEALKILLSWAIPYSDPLADGPVIQAATTRALARGTNFNAIIDMLKEVITQLTCPVAFFTYYNPILKRGVENFMVTIKKMLEYMVV
;
A
#
# COMPACT_ATOMS: atom_id res chain seq x y z
N MET A 1 2.11 -12.96 -25.97
CA MET A 1 0.97 -12.02 -25.82
C MET A 1 0.27 -12.35 -24.51
N ALA A 2 0.40 -11.53 -23.47
CA ALA A 2 -0.28 -11.76 -22.19
C ALA A 2 -1.10 -10.53 -21.82
N THR A 3 -2.41 -10.73 -21.76
CA THR A 3 -3.45 -9.75 -21.41
C THR A 3 -3.35 -9.40 -19.94
N ALA A 4 -2.94 -8.17 -19.60
CA ALA A 4 -2.86 -7.71 -18.22
C ALA A 4 -4.25 -7.29 -17.70
N LEU A 5 -4.90 -8.17 -16.92
CA LEU A 5 -6.05 -7.81 -16.08
C LEU A 5 -5.54 -6.98 -14.89
N LYS A 6 -5.92 -5.70 -14.84
CA LYS A 6 -5.67 -4.81 -13.69
C LYS A 6 -6.53 -5.28 -12.52
N THR A 7 -5.92 -5.64 -11.39
CA THR A 7 -6.65 -6.02 -10.17
C THR A 7 -6.27 -5.07 -9.03
N THR A 8 -7.25 -4.31 -8.56
CA THR A 8 -7.13 -3.47 -7.36
C THR A 8 -7.54 -4.31 -6.16
N LEU A 9 -6.60 -4.65 -5.27
CA LEU A 9 -6.90 -5.39 -4.05
C LEU A 9 -7.25 -4.41 -2.92
N PHE A 10 -8.53 -4.34 -2.56
CA PHE A 10 -9.00 -3.59 -1.39
C PHE A 10 -8.97 -4.51 -0.16
N LEU A 11 -8.00 -4.31 0.73
CA LEU A 11 -7.98 -5.00 2.02
C LEU A 11 -8.62 -4.10 3.07
N GLN A 12 -9.79 -4.51 3.58
CA GLN A 12 -10.43 -3.89 4.72
C GLN A 12 -10.04 -4.65 6.00
N PRO A 13 -9.66 -3.96 7.10
CA PRO A 13 -9.56 -4.62 8.39
C PRO A 13 -10.94 -5.11 8.85
N LYS A 14 -10.99 -6.33 9.40
CA LYS A 14 -12.21 -6.98 9.89
C LYS A 14 -12.69 -6.23 11.14
N LYS A 15 -13.93 -5.71 11.14
CA LYS A 15 -14.55 -5.16 12.36
C LYS A 15 -14.69 -6.26 13.42
N SER A 16 -13.91 -6.16 14.51
CA SER A 16 -14.13 -6.97 15.70
C SER A 16 -15.30 -6.39 16.50
N HIS A 17 -16.41 -7.12 16.58
CA HIS A 17 -17.43 -6.87 17.58
C HIS A 17 -16.95 -7.53 18.88
N ASN A 18 -16.36 -6.76 19.79
CA ASN A 18 -16.31 -7.13 21.20
C ASN A 18 -16.27 -5.87 22.05
N HIS A 19 -17.34 -5.68 22.82
CA HIS A 19 -17.38 -4.78 23.97
C HIS A 19 -16.43 -5.33 25.04
N THR A 20 -15.35 -4.63 25.37
CA THR A 20 -14.79 -4.59 26.73
C THR A 20 -13.78 -3.44 26.87
N ASN A 21 -13.85 -2.79 28.02
CA ASN A 21 -13.05 -1.63 28.44
C ASN A 21 -11.53 -1.91 28.39
N GLY A 22 -10.80 -1.06 27.69
CA GLY A 22 -9.34 -0.98 27.75
C GLY A 22 -8.87 0.24 26.97
N PHE A 23 -8.32 1.23 27.69
CA PHE A 23 -7.65 2.40 27.11
C PHE A 23 -6.35 1.95 26.41
N TYR A 24 -6.50 1.43 25.19
CA TYR A 24 -5.42 1.36 24.22
C TYR A 24 -5.69 2.47 23.21
N TRP A 25 -4.68 3.30 22.93
CA TRP A 25 -4.74 4.24 21.82
C TRP A 25 -4.72 3.44 20.51
N TYR A 26 -5.88 2.87 20.17
CA TYR A 26 -6.15 2.39 18.82
C TYR A 26 -5.99 3.61 17.92
N TYR A 27 -4.99 3.64 17.07
CA TYR A 27 -5.05 4.46 15.87
C TYR A 27 -5.90 3.68 14.88
N PRO A 28 -7.22 3.95 14.74
CA PRO A 28 -7.98 3.30 13.69
C PRO A 28 -7.38 3.77 12.37
N THR A 29 -6.61 2.92 11.71
CA THR A 29 -6.33 3.16 10.30
C THR A 29 -7.66 3.11 9.58
N VAL A 30 -8.17 4.29 9.25
CA VAL A 30 -9.47 4.50 8.61
C VAL A 30 -9.45 3.73 7.30
N GLY A 31 -10.29 2.71 7.17
CA GLY A 31 -10.35 1.92 5.93
C GLY A 31 -10.69 2.82 4.74
N LEU A 32 -10.31 2.41 3.52
CA LEU A 32 -10.59 3.22 2.30
C LEU A 32 -12.08 3.58 2.19
N SER A 33 -12.97 2.63 2.50
CA SER A 33 -14.42 2.83 2.50
C SER A 33 -14.88 3.93 3.46
N GLU A 34 -14.30 3.98 4.66
CA GLU A 34 -14.63 4.99 5.67
C GLU A 34 -14.08 6.36 5.28
N THR A 35 -12.86 6.40 4.73
CA THR A 35 -12.24 7.62 4.19
C THR A 35 -13.12 8.24 3.09
N PHE A 36 -13.53 7.44 2.10
CA PHE A 36 -14.43 7.90 1.04
C PHE A 36 -15.78 8.35 1.58
N SER A 37 -16.35 7.62 2.53
CA SER A 37 -17.63 7.99 3.16
C SER A 37 -17.54 9.34 3.88
N LYS A 38 -16.43 9.61 4.58
CA LYS A 38 -16.16 10.88 5.25
C LYS A 38 -16.01 12.03 4.25
N LEU A 39 -15.21 11.83 3.20
CA LEU A 39 -15.00 12.85 2.17
C LEU A 39 -16.31 13.20 1.43
N LYS A 40 -17.12 12.18 1.10
CA LYS A 40 -18.44 12.37 0.49
C LYS A 40 -19.37 13.20 1.37
N LYS A 41 -19.45 12.91 2.67
CA LYS A 41 -20.24 13.70 3.64
C LYS A 41 -19.77 15.15 3.73
N GLN A 42 -18.49 15.41 3.49
CA GLN A 42 -17.89 16.74 3.52
C GLN A 42 -17.95 17.47 2.16
N GLY A 43 -18.51 16.84 1.11
CA GLY A 43 -18.50 17.41 -0.25
C GLY A 43 -17.09 17.55 -0.85
N LYS A 44 -16.12 16.77 -0.37
CA LYS A 44 -14.71 16.83 -0.80
C LYS A 44 -14.37 15.69 -1.74
N VAL A 45 -13.41 15.94 -2.63
CA VAL A 45 -12.81 14.93 -3.52
C VAL A 45 -11.57 14.34 -2.88
N ALA A 46 -11.32 13.05 -3.11
CA ALA A 46 -10.09 12.38 -2.67
C ALA A 46 -8.94 12.70 -3.63
N PHE A 47 -7.80 13.12 -3.10
CA PHE A 47 -6.54 13.19 -3.83
C PHE A 47 -5.77 11.88 -3.59
N ILE A 48 -5.38 11.18 -4.66
CA ILE A 48 -4.75 9.85 -4.60
C ILE A 48 -3.42 9.92 -5.39
N PRO A 49 -2.31 10.34 -4.77
CA PRO A 49 -1.02 10.45 -5.42
C PRO A 49 -0.43 9.05 -5.61
N TYR A 50 0.27 8.84 -6.71
CA TYR A 50 0.97 7.60 -6.98
C TYR A 50 2.48 7.80 -6.82
N ILE A 51 3.14 6.90 -6.10
CA ILE A 51 4.62 6.87 -5.98
C ILE A 51 5.13 5.47 -6.33
N THR A 52 6.31 5.40 -6.95
CA THR A 52 7.06 4.16 -7.18
C THR A 52 8.05 3.96 -6.03
N ALA A 53 7.99 2.86 -5.27
CA ALA A 53 8.90 2.63 -4.14
C ALA A 53 10.24 2.26 -4.69
N GLY A 54 11.25 2.70 -3.96
CA GLY A 54 12.61 2.57 -4.40
C GLY A 54 12.99 3.61 -5.46
N ASP A 55 12.09 4.55 -5.80
CA ASP A 55 12.42 5.69 -6.65
C ASP A 55 12.31 7.01 -5.86
N PRO A 56 13.41 7.77 -5.66
CA PRO A 56 14.79 7.41 -6.02
C PRO A 56 15.40 6.31 -5.13
N ASP A 57 14.83 6.07 -3.94
CA ASP A 57 15.20 4.98 -3.02
C ASP A 57 14.09 4.73 -1.98
N LEU A 58 14.24 3.65 -1.19
CA LEU A 58 13.25 3.25 -0.19
C LEU A 58 13.15 4.23 0.99
N SER A 59 14.24 4.90 1.37
CA SER A 59 14.23 5.89 2.45
C SER A 59 13.42 7.12 2.04
N THR A 60 13.61 7.59 0.81
CA THR A 60 12.83 8.69 0.24
C THR A 60 11.36 8.30 0.08
N THR A 61 11.09 7.04 -0.29
CA THR A 61 9.72 6.52 -0.33
C THR A 61 9.06 6.56 1.05
N ALA A 62 9.78 6.13 2.09
CA ALA A 62 9.30 6.15 3.47
C ALA A 62 8.95 7.57 3.95
N GLU A 63 9.81 8.55 3.70
CA GLU A 63 9.54 9.95 4.03
C GLU A 63 8.38 10.52 3.21
N ALA A 64 8.29 10.18 1.92
CA ALA A 64 7.17 10.58 1.08
C ALA A 64 5.83 10.03 1.62
N LEU A 65 5.79 8.79 2.12
CA LEU A 65 4.59 8.20 2.72
C LEU A 65 4.15 8.93 3.99
N LYS A 66 5.08 9.44 4.80
CA LYS A 66 4.76 10.22 6.01
C LYS A 66 4.17 11.60 5.68
N ILE A 67 4.63 12.21 4.59
CA ILE A 67 4.19 13.55 4.15
C ILE A 67 2.89 13.47 3.35
N LEU A 68 2.79 12.48 2.47
CA LEU A 68 1.63 12.30 1.61
C LEU A 68 0.47 11.79 2.46
N LEU A 69 -0.51 12.67 2.70
CA LEU A 69 -1.79 12.35 3.32
C LEU A 69 -2.65 11.38 2.47
N SER A 70 -2.08 10.73 1.46
CA SER A 70 -2.81 9.85 0.56
C SER A 70 -1.97 8.77 -0.13
N TRP A 71 -2.40 7.51 0.07
CA TRP A 71 -2.63 6.42 -0.88
C TRP A 71 -1.59 6.16 -2.00
N ALA A 72 -0.48 5.47 -1.74
CA ALA A 72 0.20 4.68 -2.77
C ALA A 72 1.20 3.64 -2.23
N ILE A 73 1.29 2.50 -2.93
CA ILE A 73 2.35 1.48 -2.82
C ILE A 73 2.59 0.91 -4.23
N PRO A 74 3.80 0.43 -4.56
CA PRO A 74 4.30 0.41 -5.93
C PRO A 74 4.61 -0.95 -6.52
N TYR A 75 5.10 -0.87 -7.75
CA TYR A 75 4.79 -1.75 -8.85
C TYR A 75 6.03 -2.39 -9.46
N SER A 76 5.91 -3.59 -10.04
CA SER A 76 7.06 -4.33 -10.55
C SER A 76 6.92 -4.92 -11.97
N ASP A 77 6.18 -4.34 -12.93
CA ASP A 77 6.24 -4.85 -14.34
C ASP A 77 5.75 -3.93 -15.50
N PRO A 78 6.44 -2.84 -15.88
CA PRO A 78 5.96 -1.59 -16.52
C PRO A 78 5.11 -1.59 -17.83
N LEU A 79 4.59 -2.72 -18.33
CA LEU A 79 4.04 -2.87 -19.68
C LEU A 79 2.86 -1.92 -20.03
N ALA A 80 2.04 -1.55 -19.05
CA ALA A 80 0.86 -0.69 -19.24
C ALA A 80 1.06 0.75 -18.73
N ASP A 81 2.27 1.10 -18.31
CA ASP A 81 2.56 2.38 -17.67
C ASP A 81 3.13 3.41 -18.65
N GLY A 82 2.88 4.70 -18.38
CA GLY A 82 3.48 5.79 -19.15
C GLY A 82 5.00 5.91 -18.92
N PRO A 83 5.74 6.55 -19.82
CA PRO A 83 7.22 6.57 -19.82
C PRO A 83 7.83 7.06 -18.50
N VAL A 84 7.16 7.97 -17.79
CA VAL A 84 7.59 8.46 -16.47
C VAL A 84 7.60 7.35 -15.43
N ILE A 85 6.51 6.58 -15.32
CA ILE A 85 6.36 5.49 -14.35
C ILE A 85 7.27 4.32 -14.73
N GLN A 86 7.42 4.04 -16.04
CA GLN A 86 8.37 3.03 -16.50
C GLN A 86 9.80 3.37 -16.08
N ALA A 87 10.25 4.61 -16.31
CA ALA A 87 11.58 5.06 -15.93
C ALA A 87 11.80 5.01 -14.39
N ALA A 88 10.80 5.42 -13.60
CA ALA A 88 10.82 5.28 -12.15
C ALA A 88 10.98 3.82 -11.71
N THR A 89 10.20 2.93 -12.32
CA THR A 89 10.25 1.48 -12.03
C THR A 89 11.62 0.90 -12.41
N THR A 90 12.19 1.28 -13.55
CA THR A 90 13.54 0.86 -13.96
C THR A 90 14.60 1.31 -12.94
N ARG A 91 14.55 2.55 -12.45
CA ARG A 91 15.49 3.03 -11.42
C ARG A 91 15.34 2.27 -10.11
N ALA A 92 14.10 2.03 -9.67
CA ALA A 92 13.83 1.29 -8.45
C ALA A 92 14.34 -0.16 -8.52
N LEU A 93 14.09 -0.85 -9.63
CA LEU A 93 14.54 -2.23 -9.85
C LEU A 93 16.06 -2.32 -9.98
N ALA A 94 16.70 -1.36 -10.66
CA ALA A 94 18.16 -1.30 -10.79
C ALA A 94 18.87 -1.15 -9.42
N ARG A 95 18.17 -0.60 -8.42
CA ARG A 95 18.63 -0.48 -7.03
C ARG A 95 18.27 -1.69 -6.16
N GLY A 96 17.73 -2.76 -6.74
CA GLY A 96 17.40 -4.00 -6.04
C GLY A 96 16.09 -3.96 -5.26
N THR A 97 15.23 -2.96 -5.50
CA THR A 97 13.92 -2.88 -4.86
C THR A 97 13.10 -4.11 -5.20
N ASN A 98 12.58 -4.78 -4.18
CA ASN A 98 11.77 -5.97 -4.30
C ASN A 98 10.67 -5.99 -3.25
N PHE A 99 9.72 -6.91 -3.40
CA PHE A 99 8.55 -7.00 -2.53
C PHE A 99 8.90 -7.11 -1.05
N ASN A 100 9.92 -7.90 -0.67
CA ASN A 100 10.30 -8.04 0.74
C ASN A 100 10.82 -6.72 1.31
N ALA A 101 11.70 -6.05 0.56
CA ALA A 101 12.24 -4.74 0.96
C ALA A 101 11.15 -3.67 1.12
N ILE A 102 10.12 -3.70 0.25
CA ILE A 102 8.96 -2.80 0.37
C ILE A 102 8.16 -3.12 1.63
N ILE A 103 7.92 -4.40 1.93
CA ILE A 103 7.18 -4.81 3.12
C ILE A 103 7.93 -4.43 4.40
N ASP A 104 9.24 -4.61 4.43
CA ASP A 104 10.05 -4.28 5.61
C ASP A 104 10.08 -2.76 5.85
N MET A 105 10.25 -1.95 4.80
CA MET A 105 10.11 -0.49 4.89
C MET A 105 8.71 -0.08 5.39
N LEU A 106 7.65 -0.71 4.88
CA LEU A 106 6.28 -0.39 5.29
C LEU A 106 6.04 -0.68 6.77
N LYS A 107 6.56 -1.79 7.31
CA LYS A 107 6.43 -2.10 8.74
C LYS A 107 6.98 -0.99 9.64
N GLU A 108 8.04 -0.30 9.21
CA GLU A 108 8.67 0.78 9.98
C GLU A 108 7.86 2.09 9.94
N VAL A 109 7.20 2.37 8.82
CA VAL A 109 6.47 3.64 8.63
C VAL A 109 4.98 3.56 8.92
N ILE A 110 4.36 2.37 8.85
CA ILE A 110 2.90 2.23 8.83
C ILE A 110 2.20 2.78 10.09
N THR A 111 2.86 2.71 11.25
CA THR A 111 2.36 3.26 12.52
C THR A 111 2.35 4.78 12.56
N GLN A 112 3.12 5.43 11.67
CA GLN A 112 3.23 6.88 11.55
C GLN A 112 2.26 7.44 10.49
N LEU A 113 1.56 6.57 9.75
CA LEU A 113 0.68 6.98 8.67
C LEU A 113 -0.71 7.33 9.19
N THR A 114 -1.17 8.53 8.83
CA THR A 114 -2.52 9.01 9.20
C THR A 114 -3.59 8.66 8.16
N CYS A 115 -3.20 8.04 7.06
CA CYS A 115 -4.08 7.68 5.95
C CYS A 115 -3.90 6.21 5.54
N PRO A 116 -4.94 5.58 4.97
CA PRO A 116 -4.81 4.22 4.44
C PRO A 116 -3.85 4.19 3.24
N VAL A 117 -3.20 3.04 3.07
CA VAL A 117 -2.25 2.78 1.98
C VAL A 117 -2.70 1.55 1.19
N ALA A 118 -2.51 1.56 -0.13
CA ALA A 118 -2.97 0.49 -1.02
C ALA A 118 -1.84 -0.01 -1.94
N PHE A 119 -1.71 -1.33 -2.05
CA PHE A 119 -0.84 -2.00 -3.03
C PHE A 119 -1.42 -1.93 -4.42
N PHE A 120 -0.75 -1.20 -5.30
CA PHE A 120 -0.93 -1.32 -6.73
C PHE A 120 0.18 -2.23 -7.25
N THR A 121 -0.17 -3.40 -7.82
CA THR A 121 0.77 -4.42 -8.34
C THR A 121 0.19 -5.21 -9.52
N TYR A 122 1.03 -5.62 -10.47
CA TYR A 122 0.59 -6.51 -11.54
C TYR A 122 0.28 -7.88 -10.93
N TYR A 123 -0.56 -8.64 -11.62
CA TYR A 123 -0.88 -9.98 -11.16
C TYR A 123 0.31 -10.95 -11.27
N ASN A 124 1.21 -10.76 -12.23
CA ASN A 124 2.32 -11.68 -12.51
C ASN A 124 3.29 -11.85 -11.30
N PRO A 125 3.73 -10.78 -10.61
CA PRO A 125 4.48 -10.90 -9.35
C PRO A 125 3.75 -11.68 -8.25
N ILE A 126 2.43 -11.50 -8.12
CA ILE A 126 1.61 -12.25 -7.16
C ILE A 126 1.60 -13.73 -7.52
N LEU A 127 1.38 -14.05 -8.80
CA LEU A 127 1.38 -15.43 -9.31
C LEU A 127 2.73 -16.12 -9.09
N LYS A 128 3.83 -15.46 -9.45
CA LYS A 128 5.19 -16.02 -9.30
C LYS A 128 5.53 -16.35 -7.85
N ARG A 129 4.99 -15.58 -6.90
CA ARG A 129 5.18 -15.79 -5.45
C ARG A 129 4.20 -16.81 -4.86
N GLY A 130 3.10 -17.08 -5.56
CA GLY A 130 1.92 -17.77 -5.05
C GLY A 130 0.98 -16.80 -4.35
N VAL A 131 -0.30 -16.83 -4.75
CA VAL A 131 -1.35 -15.95 -4.22
C VAL A 131 -1.49 -16.12 -2.69
N GLU A 132 -1.47 -17.35 -2.20
CA GLU A 132 -1.57 -17.64 -0.76
C GLU A 132 -0.41 -17.04 0.03
N ASN A 133 0.82 -17.24 -0.43
CA ASN A 133 2.03 -16.68 0.20
C ASN A 133 2.01 -15.15 0.22
N PHE A 134 1.55 -14.54 -0.88
CA PHE A 134 1.35 -13.10 -0.96
C PHE A 134 0.35 -12.63 0.10
N MET A 135 -0.84 -13.24 0.14
CA MET A 135 -1.91 -12.88 1.07
C MET A 135 -1.51 -13.09 2.53
N VAL A 136 -0.80 -14.18 2.86
CA VAL A 136 -0.25 -14.41 4.21
C VAL A 136 0.76 -13.33 4.59
N THR A 137 1.64 -12.93 3.67
CA THR A 137 2.63 -11.89 3.96
C THR A 137 1.96 -10.55 4.22
N ILE A 138 0.98 -10.17 3.40
CA ILE A 138 0.22 -8.94 3.59
C ILE A 138 -0.58 -9.01 4.89
N LYS A 139 -1.25 -10.12 5.18
CA LYS A 139 -2.00 -10.29 6.43
C LYS A 139 -1.11 -10.13 7.65
N LYS A 140 0.06 -10.78 7.67
CA LYS A 140 1.05 -10.62 8.75
C LYS A 140 1.49 -9.18 8.91
N MET A 141 1.76 -8.47 7.80
CA MET A 141 2.07 -7.04 7.84
C MET A 141 0.94 -6.22 8.48
N LEU A 142 -0.32 -6.53 8.16
CA LEU A 142 -1.48 -5.87 8.77
C LEU A 142 -1.68 -6.24 10.25
N GLU A 143 -1.31 -7.45 10.67
CA GLU A 143 -1.37 -7.87 12.08
C GLU A 143 -0.38 -7.07 12.95
N TYR A 144 0.78 -6.66 12.40
CA TYR A 144 1.67 -5.69 13.07
C TYR A 144 1.06 -4.30 13.27
N MET A 145 -0.09 -3.99 12.66
CA MET A 145 -0.82 -2.73 12.88
C MET A 145 -1.77 -2.79 14.09
N VAL A 146 -2.00 -3.98 14.65
CA VAL A 146 -3.03 -4.22 15.70
C VAL A 146 -2.40 -4.41 17.09
N VAL A 147 -1.06 -4.42 17.18
CA VAL A 147 -0.32 -4.56 18.46
C VAL A 147 0.04 -3.20 19.01
#